data_AF-A0A959BPX5-F1
#
_entry.id   AF-A0A959BPX5-F1
#
_cell.length_a   1.000
_cell.length_b   1.000
_cell.length_c   1.000
_cell.angle_alpha   90.00
_cell.angle_beta   90.00
_cell.angle_gamma   90.00
#
_symmetry.space_group_name_H-M   'P 1'
#
loop_
_entity.id
_entity.type
_entity.pdbx_description
1 polymer ?
#
loop_
_entity_poly.entity_id
_entity_poly.type
_entity_poly.pdbx_seq_one_letter_code
_entity_poly.pdbx_strand_id
1 'polypeptide(L)'
;MQRIRPIEIMLGEVVIYLIIWIANDYMAAMLSLIFGSIFLLILLTSLVVEVVEKSKVPRWYFIFMGLSVLAPIIAALLYTLINQGLGWL
;
A
#
# COMPACT_ATOMS: atom_id res chain seq x y z
N MET A 1 -22.80 -2.52 -13.55
CA MET A 1 -21.50 -2.01 -13.02
C MET A 1 -21.05 -2.98 -11.94
N GLN A 2 -20.01 -3.77 -12.22
CA GLN A 2 -19.52 -4.79 -11.28
C GLN A 2 -19.00 -4.09 -10.02
N ARG A 3 -19.40 -4.57 -8.83
CA ARG A 3 -18.91 -4.08 -7.53
C ARG A 3 -17.44 -4.49 -7.42
N ILE A 4 -16.53 -3.64 -7.88
CA ILE A 4 -15.09 -3.86 -7.71
C ILE A 4 -14.84 -3.98 -6.20
N ARG A 5 -14.34 -5.13 -5.77
CA ARG A 5 -14.07 -5.36 -4.36
C ARG A 5 -12.76 -4.64 -4.01
N PRO A 6 -12.63 -4.01 -2.82
CA PRO A 6 -11.38 -3.37 -2.38
C PRO A 6 -10.14 -4.24 -2.59
N ILE A 7 -10.32 -5.55 -2.44
CA ILE A 7 -9.25 -6.54 -2.57
C ILE A 7 -8.73 -6.66 -3.99
N GLU A 8 -9.57 -6.48 -5.01
CA GLU A 8 -9.16 -6.51 -6.42
C GLU A 8 -8.28 -5.30 -6.74
N ILE A 9 -8.59 -4.14 -6.14
CA ILE A 9 -7.79 -2.93 -6.30
C ILE A 9 -6.44 -3.09 -5.59
N MET A 10 -6.42 -3.63 -4.37
CA MET A 10 -5.18 -3.96 -3.67
C MET A 10 -4.31 -4.92 -4.48
N LEU A 11 -4.91 -5.96 -5.06
CA LEU A 11 -4.20 -6.90 -5.93
C LEU A 11 -3.57 -6.18 -7.14
N GLY A 12 -4.31 -5.26 -7.77
CA GLY A 12 -3.79 -4.42 -8.83
C GLY A 12 -2.59 -3.57 -8.39
N GLU A 13 -2.68 -2.93 -7.22
CA GLU A 13 -1.58 -2.14 -6.64
C GLU A 13 -0.34 -3.00 -6.36
N VAL A 14 -0.51 -4.18 -5.77
CA VAL A 14 0.58 -5.13 -5.52
C VAL A 14 1.26 -5.54 -6.82
N VAL A 15 0.49 -5.84 -7.87
CA VAL A 15 1.05 -6.20 -9.18
C VAL A 15 1.85 -5.04 -9.77
N ILE A 16 1.35 -3.81 -9.68
CA ILE A 16 2.06 -2.61 -10.16
C ILE A 16 3.39 -2.45 -9.40
N TYR A 17 3.37 -2.53 -8.07
CA TYR A 17 4.59 -2.46 -7.28
C TYR A 17 5.57 -3.58 -7.65
N LEU A 18 5.10 -4.83 -7.80
CA LEU A 18 5.96 -5.95 -8.20
C LEU A 18 6.64 -5.73 -9.56
N ILE A 19 5.93 -5.16 -10.53
CA ILE A 19 6.51 -4.79 -11.83
C ILE A 19 7.65 -3.78 -11.64
N ILE A 20 7.46 -2.77 -10.78
CA ILE A 20 8.49 -1.78 -10.46
C ILE A 20 9.69 -2.44 -9.76
N TRP A 21 9.44 -3.34 -8.80
CA TRP A 21 10.46 -4.12 -8.09
C TRP A 21 11.32 -4.98 -9.03
N ILE A 22 10.72 -5.60 -10.05
CA ILE A 22 11.44 -6.37 -11.06
C ILE A 22 12.26 -5.45 -11.99
N ALA A 23 11.74 -4.25 -12.31
CA ALA A 23 12.41 -3.32 -13.20
C ALA A 23 13.63 -2.63 -12.55
N ASN A 24 13.49 -2.16 -11.31
CA ASN A 24 14.56 -1.55 -10.55
C ASN A 24 14.25 -1.60 -9.04
N ASP A 25 15.03 -2.38 -8.32
CA ASP A 25 14.86 -2.67 -6.90
C ASP A 25 15.10 -1.46 -6.00
N TYR A 26 16.12 -0.64 -6.29
CA TYR A 26 16.39 0.60 -5.56
C TYR A 26 15.22 1.60 -5.68
N MET A 27 14.79 1.86 -6.91
CA MET A 27 13.68 2.78 -7.19
C MET A 27 12.38 2.26 -6.57
N ALA A 28 12.12 0.96 -6.66
CA ALA A 28 10.95 0.33 -6.07
C ALA A 28 10.93 0.46 -4.55
N ALA A 29 12.07 0.23 -3.88
CA ALA A 29 12.19 0.38 -2.44
C ALA A 29 11.90 1.83 -2.01
N MET A 30 12.48 2.82 -2.69
CA MET A 30 12.25 4.24 -2.41
C MET A 30 10.78 4.63 -2.62
N LEU A 31 10.17 4.25 -3.75
CA LEU A 31 8.76 4.54 -4.03
C LEU A 31 7.82 3.86 -3.04
N SER A 32 8.08 2.59 -2.70
CA SER A 32 7.30 1.84 -1.72
C SER A 32 7.34 2.50 -0.35
N LEU A 33 8.50 3.02 0.06
CA LEU A 33 8.67 3.70 1.34
C LEU A 33 7.99 5.08 1.36
N ILE A 34 8.17 5.89 0.30
CA ILE A 34 7.55 7.21 0.19
C ILE A 34 6.02 7.08 0.16
N PHE A 35 5.46 6.28 -0.75
CA PHE A 35 4.01 6.15 -0.85
C PHE A 35 3.41 5.42 0.36
N GLY A 36 4.06 4.36 0.84
CA GLY A 36 3.62 3.66 2.04
C GLY A 36 3.57 4.57 3.27
N SER A 37 4.58 5.42 3.48
CA SER A 37 4.58 6.39 4.58
C SER A 37 3.52 7.48 4.42
N ILE A 38 3.32 8.03 3.22
CA ILE A 38 2.27 9.01 2.94
C ILE A 38 0.88 8.42 3.24
N PHE A 39 0.58 7.24 2.72
CA PHE A 39 -0.71 6.59 2.96
C PHE A 39 -0.90 6.24 4.44
N LEU A 40 0.14 5.83 5.14
CA LEU A 40 0.10 5.56 6.57
C LEU A 40 -0.22 6.83 7.37
N LEU A 41 0.44 7.95 7.06
CA LEU A 41 0.19 9.23 7.74
C LEU A 41 -1.23 9.74 7.50
N ILE A 42 -1.74 9.61 6.28
CA ILE A 42 -3.13 9.98 5.95
C ILE A 42 -4.10 9.06 6.70
N LEU A 43 -3.85 7.75 6.75
CA LEU A 43 -4.67 6.78 7.49
C LEU A 43 -4.71 7.13 8.98
N LEU A 44 -3.54 7.37 9.59
CA LEU A 44 -3.45 7.74 11.00
C LEU A 44 -4.18 9.05 11.30
N THR A 45 -3.96 10.08 10.47
CA THR A 45 -4.64 11.38 10.64
C THR A 45 -6.15 11.22 10.51
N SER A 46 -6.61 10.45 9.53
CA SER A 46 -8.03 10.18 9.33
C SER A 46 -8.64 9.40 10.50
N LEU A 47 -7.92 8.43 11.07
CA LEU A 47 -8.36 7.68 12.25
C LEU A 47 -8.45 8.58 13.48
N VAL A 48 -7.46 9.46 13.69
CA VAL A 48 -7.47 10.42 14.81
C VAL A 48 -8.68 11.34 14.69
N VAL A 49 -8.94 11.89 13.50
CA VAL A 49 -10.10 12.77 13.26
C VAL A 49 -11.42 12.04 13.53
N GLU A 50 -11.59 10.81 13.01
CA GLU A 50 -12.81 10.02 13.22
C GLU A 50 -13.08 9.69 14.70
N VAL A 51 -12.02 9.55 15.51
CA VAL A 51 -12.13 9.32 16.96
C VAL A 51 -12.54 10.60 17.70
N VAL A 52 -12.00 11.76 17.30
CA VAL A 52 -12.31 13.06 17.94
C VAL A 52 -13.71 13.52 17.56
N GLU A 53 -14.05 13.46 16.28
CA GLU A 53 -15.35 13.86 15.75
C GLU A 53 -15.78 12.87 14.68
N LYS A 54 -16.94 12.21 14.86
CA LYS A 54 -17.44 11.24 13.89
C LYS A 54 -17.66 11.92 12.54
N SER A 55 -16.72 11.74 11.63
CA SER A 55 -16.64 12.45 10.35
C SER A 55 -17.66 11.90 9.33
N LYS A 56 -18.46 10.89 9.72
CA LYS A 56 -19.37 10.13 8.84
C LYS A 56 -18.63 9.51 7.65
N VAL A 57 -17.30 9.35 7.73
CA VAL A 57 -16.51 8.74 6.67
C VAL A 57 -16.89 7.27 6.57
N PRO A 58 -17.26 6.78 5.37
CA PRO A 58 -17.66 5.39 5.21
C PRO A 58 -16.49 4.45 5.54
N ARG A 59 -16.76 3.40 6.31
CA ARG A 59 -15.76 2.39 6.72
C ARG A 59 -14.96 1.78 5.56
N TRP A 60 -15.55 1.78 4.37
CA TRP A 60 -14.90 1.31 3.14
C TRP A 60 -13.65 2.12 2.77
N TYR A 61 -13.63 3.42 3.06
CA TYR A 61 -12.46 4.28 2.84
C TYR A 61 -11.27 3.86 3.71
N PHE A 62 -11.50 3.60 5.01
CA PHE A 62 -10.45 3.13 5.92
C PHE A 62 -9.89 1.77 5.50
N ILE A 63 -10.76 0.87 5.02
CA ILE A 63 -10.33 -0.43 4.48
C ILE A 63 -9.47 -0.21 3.23
N PHE A 64 -9.93 0.61 2.29
CA PHE A 64 -9.20 0.91 1.06
C PHE A 64 -7.82 1.50 1.36
N MET A 65 -7.76 2.55 2.18
CA MET A 65 -6.51 3.17 2.62
C MET A 65 -5.58 2.18 3.32
N GLY A 66 -6.11 1.33 4.19
CA GLY A 66 -5.31 0.30 4.86
C GLY A 66 -4.72 -0.71 3.87
N LEU A 67 -5.50 -1.12 2.87
CA LEU A 67 -5.02 -2.02 1.81
C LEU A 67 -3.92 -1.36 0.96
N SER A 68 -4.03 -0.07 0.66
CA SER A 68 -2.99 0.67 -0.08
C SER A 68 -1.69 0.87 0.69
N VAL A 69 -1.74 0.91 2.03
CA VAL A 69 -0.52 0.86 2.87
C VAL A 69 0.11 -0.53 2.84
N LEU A 70 -0.71 -1.57 2.83
CA LEU A 70 -0.23 -2.96 2.81
C LEU A 70 0.33 -3.36 1.44
N ALA A 71 -0.17 -2.82 0.34
CA ALA A 71 0.28 -3.15 -1.01
C ALA A 71 1.81 -3.04 -1.22
N PRO A 72 2.48 -1.90 -0.93
CA PRO A 72 3.93 -1.79 -1.06
C PRO A 72 4.70 -2.71 -0.09
N ILE A 73 4.16 -2.95 1.11
CA ILE A 73 4.77 -3.86 2.10
C ILE A 73 4.75 -5.30 1.61
N ILE A 74 3.60 -5.74 1.08
CA ILE A 74 3.42 -7.08 0.51
C ILE A 74 4.33 -7.26 -0.70
N ALA A 75 4.38 -6.28 -1.60
CA ALA A 75 5.24 -6.34 -2.79
C ALA A 75 6.73 -6.44 -2.41
N ALA A 76 7.18 -5.65 -1.43
CA ALA A 76 8.56 -5.69 -0.93
C ALA A 76 8.90 -7.06 -0.28
N LEU A 77 7.99 -7.59 0.56
CA LEU A 77 8.15 -8.91 1.18
C LEU A 77 8.24 -10.01 0.12
N LEU A 78 7.34 -10.01 -0.86
CA LEU A 78 7.35 -11.01 -1.93
C LEU A 78 8.63 -10.95 -2.75
N TYR A 79 9.08 -9.74 -3.12
CA TYR A 79 10.32 -9.57 -3.89
C TYR A 79 11.54 -10.07 -3.12
N THR A 80 11.70 -9.65 -1.86
CA THR A 80 12.85 -10.04 -1.03
C THR A 80 12.88 -11.54 -0.72
N LEU A 81 11.72 -12.19 -0.56
CA LEU A 81 11.63 -13.64 -0.40
C LEU A 81 12.06 -14.40 -1.68
N ILE A 82 11.73 -13.87 -2.86
CA ILE A 82 12.07 -14.50 -4.15
C ILE A 82 13.56 -14.30 -4.48
N ASN A 83 14.07 -13.07 -4.33
CA ASN A 83 15.44 -12.72 -4.69
C ASN A 83 16.47 -12.90 -3.56
N GLN A 84 16.05 -13.39 -2.40
CA GLN A 84 16.88 -13.62 -1.21
C GLN A 84 17.66 -12.36 -0.72
N GLY A 85 17.17 -11.17 -1.05
CA GLY A 85 17.83 -9.91 -0.70
C GLY A 85 17.33 -8.72 -1.51
N LEU A 86 17.93 -7.57 -1.24
CA LEU A 86 17.82 -6.36 -2.06
C LEU A 86 19.10 -6.31 -2.89
N GLY A 87 19.01 -6.32 -4.22
CA GLY A 87 20.19 -6.38 -5.09
C GLY A 87 21.12 -5.17 -4.94
N TRP A 88 20.61 -4.07 -4.37
CA TRP A 88 21.34 -2.84 -4.10
C TRP A 88 21.95 -2.74 -2.68
N LEU A 89 21.64 -3.67 -1.75
CA LEU A 89 22.28 -3.75 -0.43
C LEU A 89 23.38 -4.82 -0.43
#